data_AF-A0A967II18-F1
#
_entry.id   AF-A0A967II18-F1
#
_cell.length_a   1.000
_cell.length_b   1.000
_cell.length_c   1.000
_cell.angle_alpha   90.00
_cell.angle_beta   90.00
_cell.angle_gamma   90.00
#
_symmetry.space_group_name_H-M   'P 1'
#
loop_
_entity.id
_entity.type
_entity.pdbx_description
1 polymer ?
#
loop_
_entity_poly.entity_id
_entity_poly.type
_entity_poly.pdbx_seq_one_letter_code
_entity_poly.pdbx_strand_id
1 'polypeptide(L)' 'AAPGVSIQASEKPSIAVLPLENMSGDPKQDFFADGIAEDLITALSKLGQLRVIARNSSFTYKGRA' A
#
# COMPACT_ATOMS: atom_id res chain seq x y z
N ALA A 1 27.04 -18.75 -17.77
CA ALA A 1 26.05 -19.12 -16.74
C ALA A 1 25.60 -17.84 -16.06
N ALA A 2 24.33 -17.46 -16.20
CA ALA A 2 23.77 -16.32 -15.47
C ALA A 2 23.45 -16.76 -14.03
N PRO A 3 23.72 -15.94 -13.00
CA PRO A 3 23.42 -16.30 -11.62
C PRO A 3 21.90 -16.42 -11.46
N GLY A 4 21.45 -17.59 -11.01
CA GLY A 4 20.05 -17.82 -10.67
C GLY A 4 19.65 -16.92 -9.52
N VAL A 5 18.77 -15.95 -9.77
CA VAL A 5 18.13 -15.15 -8.73
C VAL A 5 17.19 -16.08 -7.97
N SER A 6 17.65 -16.62 -6.84
CA SER A 6 16.78 -17.30 -5.88
C SER A 6 15.94 -16.25 -5.18
N ILE A 7 14.68 -16.13 -5.61
CA ILE A 7 13.68 -15.29 -4.93
C ILE A 7 13.35 -15.99 -3.61
N GLN A 8 14.09 -15.68 -2.55
CA GLN A 8 13.66 -16.03 -1.19
C GLN A 8 12.33 -15.33 -0.95
N ALA A 9 11.23 -16.08 -1.04
CA ALA A 9 9.93 -15.62 -0.60
C ALA A 9 10.11 -15.11 0.84
N SER A 10 9.82 -13.83 1.05
CA SER A 10 9.87 -13.27 2.40
C SER A 10 8.94 -14.12 3.27
N GLU A 11 9.48 -14.73 4.33
CA GLU A 11 8.74 -15.60 5.26
C GLU A 11 7.48 -14.92 5.84
N LYS A 12 7.41 -13.59 5.76
CA LYS A 12 6.27 -12.79 6.18
C LYS A 12 5.39 -12.39 5.00
N PRO A 13 4.07 -12.68 5.04
CA PRO A 13 3.14 -12.20 4.04
C PRO A 13 3.21 -10.67 3.93
N SER A 14 3.14 -10.17 2.69
CA SER A 14 3.24 -8.75 2.40
C SER A 14 1.91 -8.19 1.95
N ILE A 15 1.62 -6.94 2.34
CA ILE A 15 0.38 -6.25 2.00
C ILE A 15 0.69 -4.83 1.57
N ALA A 16 0.04 -4.39 0.50
CA ALA A 16 0.06 -3.01 0.04
C ALA A 16 -1.36 -2.46 0.14
N VAL A 17 -1.50 -1.28 0.75
CA VAL A 17 -2.76 -0.53 0.71
C VAL A 17 -2.63 0.47 -0.43
N LEU A 18 -3.53 0.40 -1.39
CA LEU A 18 -3.60 1.33 -2.51
C LEU A 18 -4.41 2.58 -2.13
N PRO A 19 -4.20 3.71 -2.83
CA PRO A 19 -5.01 4.90 -2.66
C PRO A 19 -6.49 4.56 -2.84
N LEU A 20 -7.33 5.01 -1.91
CA LEU A 20 -8.76 4.82 -1.98
C LEU A 20 -9.36 5.78 -3.02
N GLU A 21 -10.36 5.29 -3.75
CA GLU A 21 -11.11 6.11 -4.68
C GLU A 21 -12.10 7.00 -3.93
N ASN A 22 -12.16 8.27 -4.33
CA ASN A 22 -13.13 9.21 -3.78
C ASN A 22 -14.48 9.07 -4.52
N MET A 23 -15.42 8.34 -3.92
CA MET A 23 -16.76 8.14 -4.49
C MET A 23 -17.70 9.35 -4.32
N SER A 24 -17.30 10.39 -3.57
CA SER A 24 -18.10 11.60 -3.36
C SER A 24 -18.08 12.55 -4.57
N GLY A 25 -17.05 12.44 -5.43
CA GLY A 25 -16.89 13.29 -6.62
C GLY A 25 -16.47 14.73 -6.33
N ASP A 26 -16.39 15.13 -5.05
CA ASP A 26 -15.82 16.40 -4.60
C ASP A 26 -14.30 16.27 -4.43
N PRO A 27 -13.47 16.96 -5.24
CA PRO A 27 -12.01 16.90 -5.14
C PRO A 27 -11.49 17.37 -3.77
N LYS A 28 -12.27 18.20 -3.07
CA LYS A 28 -11.91 18.62 -1.71
C LYS A 28 -11.93 17.47 -0.73
N GLN A 29 -12.52 16.32 -1.04
CA GLN A 29 -12.58 15.16 -0.14
C GLN A 29 -11.51 14.10 -0.46
N ASP A 30 -10.66 14.32 -1.46
CA ASP A 30 -9.56 13.40 -1.80
C ASP A 30 -8.59 13.20 -0.63
N PHE A 31 -8.36 14.24 0.19
CA PHE A 31 -7.50 14.15 1.36
C PHE A 31 -8.06 13.16 2.40
N PHE A 32 -9.38 12.97 2.44
CA PHE A 32 -10.03 12.06 3.37
C PHE A 32 -9.78 10.61 2.96
N ALA A 33 -9.96 10.30 1.67
CA ALA A 33 -9.64 8.99 1.11
C ALA A 33 -8.14 8.65 1.28
N ASP A 34 -7.26 9.62 1.02
CA ASP A 34 -5.82 9.48 1.24
C ASP A 34 -5.47 9.32 2.72
N GLY A 35 -6.19 10.01 3.62
CA GLY A 35 -6.02 9.91 5.07
C GLY A 35 -6.43 8.53 5.62
N ILE A 36 -7.52 7.96 5.12
CA ILE A 36 -7.97 6.61 5.51
C ILE A 36 -6.98 5.54 5.05
N ALA A 37 -6.50 5.62 3.81
CA ALA A 37 -5.50 4.67 3.30
C ALA A 37 -4.27 4.60 4.22
N GLU A 38 -3.98 5.70 4.91
CA GLU A 38 -2.78 5.90 5.69
C GLU A 38 -2.88 5.51 7.13
N ASP A 39 -4.05 5.75 7.71
CA ASP A 39 -4.39 5.13 8.97
C ASP A 39 -4.39 3.60 8.81
N LEU A 40 -4.85 3.07 7.67
CA LEU A 40 -4.81 1.63 7.37
C LEU A 40 -3.37 1.11 7.26
N ILE A 41 -2.49 1.79 6.51
CA ILE A 41 -1.06 1.45 6.43
C ILE A 41 -0.43 1.46 7.83
N THR A 42 -0.71 2.48 8.62
CA THR A 42 -0.18 2.62 9.99
C THR A 42 -0.70 1.51 10.91
N ALA A 43 -1.99 1.20 10.85
CA ALA A 43 -2.61 0.14 11.65
C ALA A 43 -2.06 -1.23 11.28
N LEU A 44 -1.97 -1.54 9.98
CA LEU A 44 -1.40 -2.81 9.49
C LEU A 44 0.09 -2.93 9.81
N SER A 45 0.83 -1.81 9.83
CA SER A 45 2.28 -1.83 10.12
C SER A 45 2.57 -2.25 11.56
N LYS A 46 1.61 -2.13 12.47
CA LYS A 46 1.71 -2.63 13.85
C LYS A 46 1.59 -4.15 13.93
N LEU A 47 1.07 -4.81 12.90
CA LEU A 47 1.01 -6.27 12.83
C LEU A 47 2.39 -6.80 12.43
N GLY A 48 3.24 -7.12 13.41
CA GLY A 48 4.63 -7.59 13.18
C GLY A 48 4.78 -8.90 12.37
N GLN A 49 3.65 -9.55 12.05
CA GLN A 49 3.54 -10.72 11.18
C GLN A 49 3.41 -10.35 9.69
N LEU A 50 3.10 -9.09 9.38
CA LEU A 50 2.94 -8.58 8.02
C LEU A 50 4.07 -7.63 7.65
N ARG A 51 4.48 -7.69 6.38
CA ARG A 51 5.30 -6.66 5.77
C ARG A 51 4.41 -5.68 5.02
N VAL A 52 4.22 -4.49 5.57
CA VAL A 52 3.42 -3.44 4.93
C VAL A 52 4.28 -2.60 3.99
N ILE A 53 3.78 -2.39 2.77
CA ILE A 53 4.41 -1.53 1.76
C ILE A 53 4.08 -0.07 2.06
N ALA A 54 5.09 0.81 2.03
CA ALA A 54 4.95 2.21 2.39
C ALA A 54 4.10 3.01 1.40
N ARG A 55 3.42 4.06 1.91
CA ARG A 55 2.61 5.04 1.16
C ARG A 55 3.20 5.38 -0.21
N ASN A 56 4.45 5.83 -0.20
CA ASN A 56 5.11 6.40 -1.38
C ASN A 56 5.19 5.40 -2.54
N SER A 57 5.33 4.11 -2.25
CA SER A 57 5.33 3.06 -3.27
C SER A 57 3.92 2.78 -3.79
N SER A 58 2.92 2.76 -2.91
CA SER A 58 1.52 2.51 -3.29
C SER A 58 0.86 3.67 -4.05
N PHE A 59 1.20 4.91 -3.72
CA PHE A 59 0.61 6.11 -4.36
C PHE A 59 0.97 6.26 -5.85
N THR A 60 1.99 5.54 -6.33
CA THR A 60 2.27 5.42 -7.77
C THR A 60 1.13 4.73 -8.55
N TYR A 61 0.24 4.01 -7.86
CA TYR A 61 -0.94 3.37 -8.44
C TYR A 61 -2.22 4.21 -8.34
N LYS A 62 -2.16 5.44 -7.82
CA LYS A 62 -3.32 6.35 -7.80
C LYS A 62 -3.80 6.61 -9.23
N GLY A 63 -5.07 6.31 -9.52
CA GLY A 63 -5.66 6.44 -10.87
C GLY A 63 -5.29 5.34 -11.86
N ARG A 64 -4.68 4.23 -11.40
CA ARG A 64 -4.41 3.02 -12.20
C ARG A 64 -5.21 1.80 -11.75
N ALA A 65 -5.93 1.91 -10.64
CA ALA A 65 -6.77 0.85 -10.07
C ALA A 65 -8.22 1.00 -10.54
#